data_AF-A0A972IKP6-F1
#
_entry.id   AF-A0A972IKP6-F1
#
_cell.length_a   1.000
_cell.length_b   1.000
_cell.length_c   1.000
_cell.angle_alpha   90.00
_cell.angle_beta   90.00
_cell.angle_gamma   90.00
#
_symmetry.space_group_name_H-M   'P 1'
#
loop_
_entity.id
_entity.type
_entity.pdbx_description
1 polymer ?
#
loop_
_entity_poly.entity_id
_entity_poly.type
_entity_poly.pdbx_seq_one_letter_code
_entity_poly.pdbx_strand_id
1 'polypeptide(L)'
;MTSKELREILTQTIDDRPREGRQYFHVCWWNDGLCCLPTMHTTEKHDIFFMAPDTVLDAGLSERQMELIGERVTDFCSRRRIRLTQIRRRPVPASGPSAQQGLQITDFDRARLQTLLGQLDRHDASRRKEAARLQMLLKKADVVPSREIPQDVVTLNSKVRVKDGRNNRSMVLSLAFPTETPSKETTDEENVSILSRVGLSLLGRRVGEQIDGRMKVDELLYQPEAAGDYHL
;
A
#
# COMPACT_ATOMS: atom_id res chain seq x y z
N MET A 1 -18.94 -7.93 -30.86
CA MET A 1 -19.38 -8.12 -29.47
C MET A 1 -20.78 -7.55 -29.38
N THR A 2 -21.71 -8.32 -28.83
CA THR A 2 -23.10 -7.92 -28.66
C THR A 2 -23.26 -7.06 -27.40
N SER A 3 -24.33 -6.26 -27.31
CA SER A 3 -24.62 -5.47 -26.10
C SER A 3 -24.82 -6.35 -24.87
N LYS A 4 -25.30 -7.59 -25.05
CA LYS A 4 -25.47 -8.58 -23.97
C LYS A 4 -24.12 -9.07 -23.42
N GLU A 5 -23.18 -9.44 -24.30
CA GLU A 5 -21.83 -9.88 -23.90
C GLU A 5 -21.08 -8.76 -23.16
N LEU A 6 -21.19 -7.51 -23.64
CA LEU A 6 -20.56 -6.36 -22.97
C LEU A 6 -21.12 -6.13 -21.58
N ARG A 7 -22.43 -6.28 -21.42
CA ARG A 7 -23.09 -6.12 -20.13
C ARG A 7 -22.64 -7.19 -19.12
N GLU A 8 -22.53 -8.44 -19.56
CA GLU A 8 -22.03 -9.53 -18.73
C GLU A 8 -20.59 -9.26 -18.27
N ILE A 9 -19.73 -8.81 -19.19
CA ILE A 9 -18.36 -8.37 -18.88
C ILE A 9 -18.35 -7.26 -17.83
N LEU A 10 -19.14 -6.21 -18.03
CA LEU A 10 -19.19 -5.07 -17.12
C LEU A 10 -19.68 -5.47 -15.72
N THR A 11 -20.70 -6.31 -15.66
CA THR A 11 -21.26 -6.81 -14.40
C THR A 11 -20.19 -7.59 -13.64
N GLN A 12 -19.52 -8.54 -14.31
CA GLN A 12 -18.45 -9.32 -13.72
C GLN A 12 -17.29 -8.43 -13.26
N THR A 13 -16.87 -7.45 -14.06
CA THR A 13 -15.80 -6.51 -13.69
C THR A 13 -16.15 -5.72 -12.41
N ILE A 14 -17.41 -5.31 -12.24
CA ILE A 14 -17.87 -4.62 -11.04
C ILE A 14 -17.92 -5.57 -9.85
N ASP A 15 -18.34 -6.82 -10.04
CA ASP A 15 -18.45 -7.82 -8.98
C ASP A 15 -17.09 -8.31 -8.48
N ASP A 16 -16.08 -8.37 -9.37
CA ASP A 16 -14.70 -8.76 -9.06
C ASP A 16 -13.90 -7.68 -8.31
N ARG A 17 -14.51 -6.53 -8.00
CA ARG A 17 -13.83 -5.43 -7.30
C ARG A 17 -13.36 -5.84 -5.90
N PRO A 18 -12.19 -5.37 -5.44
CA PRO A 18 -11.68 -5.71 -4.11
C PRO A 18 -12.54 -5.05 -3.02
N ARG A 19 -13.03 -5.83 -2.04
CA ARG A 19 -13.91 -5.36 -0.96
C ARG A 19 -13.14 -4.91 0.30
N GLU A 20 -12.05 -4.17 0.12
CA GLU A 20 -11.08 -3.80 1.18
C GLU A 20 -11.48 -2.52 1.96
N GLY A 21 -12.75 -2.38 2.37
CA GLY A 21 -13.21 -1.25 3.19
C GLY A 21 -13.17 0.13 2.50
N ARG A 22 -13.07 0.15 1.16
CA ARG A 22 -13.02 1.36 0.34
C ARG A 22 -14.39 1.91 0.04
N GLN A 23 -14.49 3.24 0.00
CA GLN A 23 -15.76 3.92 -0.22
C GLN A 23 -16.06 4.21 -1.69
N TYR A 24 -15.05 4.30 -2.57
CA TYR A 24 -15.22 4.70 -3.97
C TYR A 24 -14.36 3.85 -4.91
N PHE A 25 -14.96 3.48 -6.03
CA PHE A 25 -14.33 2.70 -7.08
C PHE A 25 -14.59 3.35 -8.43
N HIS A 26 -13.75 3.01 -9.40
CA HIS A 26 -13.98 3.34 -10.80
C HIS A 26 -13.87 2.12 -11.70
N VAL A 27 -14.64 2.13 -12.78
CA VAL A 27 -14.47 1.18 -13.90
C VAL A 27 -13.47 1.82 -14.85
N CYS A 28 -12.35 1.15 -15.12
CA CYS A 28 -11.26 1.73 -15.89
C CYS A 28 -10.53 0.68 -16.74
N TRP A 29 -9.70 1.14 -17.68
CA TRP A 29 -8.75 0.28 -18.39
C TRP A 29 -7.38 0.34 -17.71
N TRP A 30 -6.90 -0.78 -17.19
CA TRP A 30 -5.63 -0.88 -16.46
C TRP A 30 -4.96 -2.23 -16.69
N ASN A 31 -3.62 -2.25 -16.82
CA ASN A 31 -2.83 -3.47 -17.03
C ASN A 31 -3.42 -4.40 -18.13
N ASP A 32 -3.76 -3.82 -19.28
CA ASP A 32 -4.35 -4.52 -20.44
C ASP A 32 -5.69 -5.21 -20.17
N GLY A 33 -6.46 -4.72 -19.19
CA GLY A 33 -7.77 -5.25 -18.84
C GLY A 33 -8.78 -4.17 -18.44
N LEU A 34 -10.05 -4.54 -18.52
CA LEU A 34 -11.16 -3.77 -17.94
C LEU A 34 -11.29 -4.18 -16.46
N CYS A 35 -11.18 -3.20 -15.56
CA CYS A 35 -11.10 -3.43 -14.12
C CYS A 35 -12.07 -2.51 -13.36
N CYS A 36 -12.53 -2.94 -12.18
CA CYS A 36 -13.17 -2.06 -11.20
C CYS A 36 -12.26 -1.94 -9.99
N LEU A 37 -11.62 -0.78 -9.82
CA LEU A 37 -10.54 -0.57 -8.85
C LEU A 37 -10.81 0.66 -7.98
N PRO A 38 -10.24 0.74 -6.78
CA PRO A 38 -10.33 1.94 -5.94
C PRO A 38 -9.83 3.18 -6.70
N THR A 39 -10.45 4.33 -6.48
CA THR A 39 -10.11 5.58 -7.22
C THR A 39 -8.66 6.05 -7.05
N MET A 40 -7.97 5.53 -6.03
CA MET A 40 -6.57 5.85 -5.71
C MET A 40 -5.63 4.64 -5.89
N HIS A 41 -5.99 3.66 -6.73
CA HIS A 41 -5.15 2.48 -6.96
C HIS A 41 -3.82 2.77 -7.70
N THR A 42 -3.67 3.94 -8.30
CA THR A 42 -2.45 4.37 -9.00
C THR A 42 -2.38 5.89 -9.16
N THR A 43 -1.17 6.44 -9.28
CA THR A 43 -0.93 7.83 -9.69
C THR A 43 -0.75 7.99 -11.20
N GLU A 44 -0.65 6.88 -11.94
CA GLU A 44 -0.52 6.91 -13.39
C GLU A 44 -1.84 7.27 -14.08
N LYS A 45 -1.75 8.04 -15.17
CA LYS A 45 -2.92 8.40 -15.97
C LYS A 45 -3.46 7.16 -16.70
N HIS A 46 -4.75 6.92 -16.59
CA HIS A 46 -5.45 5.82 -17.25
C HIS A 46 -6.91 6.19 -17.54
N ASP A 47 -7.56 5.45 -18.43
CA ASP A 47 -8.90 5.76 -18.92
C ASP A 47 -9.97 5.27 -17.93
N ILE A 48 -10.76 6.20 -17.41
CA ILE A 48 -11.86 5.93 -16.47
C ILE A 48 -13.19 6.06 -17.21
N PHE A 49 -14.03 5.04 -17.11
CA PHE A 49 -15.33 4.95 -17.77
C PHE A 49 -16.48 5.30 -16.84
N PHE A 50 -16.33 5.02 -15.54
CA PHE A 50 -17.35 5.27 -14.52
C PHE A 50 -16.72 5.35 -13.15
N MET A 51 -17.34 6.09 -12.24
CA MET A 51 -16.93 6.16 -10.83
C MET A 51 -18.16 6.20 -9.96
N ALA A 52 -18.17 5.40 -8.89
CA ALA A 52 -19.27 5.39 -7.93
C ALA A 52 -18.79 4.91 -6.54
N PRO A 53 -19.54 5.26 -5.49
CA PRO A 53 -19.37 4.65 -4.19
C PRO A 53 -19.60 3.13 -4.23
N ASP A 54 -18.96 2.39 -3.32
CA ASP A 54 -19.15 0.94 -3.19
C ASP A 54 -20.62 0.56 -2.95
N THR A 55 -21.32 1.36 -2.15
CA THR A 55 -22.75 1.17 -1.86
C THR A 55 -23.62 1.25 -3.11
N VAL A 56 -23.25 2.07 -4.10
CA VAL A 56 -23.97 2.20 -5.37
C VAL A 56 -23.65 1.02 -6.29
N LEU A 57 -22.42 0.53 -6.26
CA LEU A 57 -22.03 -0.67 -7.02
C LEU A 57 -22.67 -1.93 -6.44
N ASP A 58 -22.78 -2.05 -5.12
CA ASP A 58 -23.47 -3.15 -4.43
C ASP A 58 -24.98 -3.14 -4.65
N ALA A 59 -25.59 -1.95 -4.70
CA ALA A 59 -27.02 -1.81 -5.04
C ALA A 59 -27.34 -2.20 -6.50
N GLY A 60 -26.31 -2.32 -7.34
CA GLY A 60 -26.44 -2.55 -8.77
C GLY A 60 -26.69 -1.25 -9.55
N LEU A 61 -26.01 -1.13 -10.68
CA LEU A 61 -26.19 0.01 -11.57
C LEU A 61 -27.49 -0.11 -12.38
N SER A 62 -28.14 1.03 -12.63
CA SER A 62 -29.30 1.09 -13.52
C SER A 62 -28.93 0.71 -14.95
N GLU A 63 -29.92 0.25 -15.72
CA GLU A 63 -29.76 -0.08 -17.15
C GLU A 63 -29.08 1.05 -17.94
N ARG A 64 -29.51 2.29 -17.72
CA ARG A 64 -28.94 3.47 -18.37
C ARG A 64 -27.48 3.72 -17.99
N GLN A 65 -27.12 3.49 -16.73
CA GLN A 65 -25.71 3.58 -16.32
C GLN A 65 -24.89 2.51 -17.02
N MET A 66 -25.35 1.25 -17.02
CA MET A 66 -24.65 0.16 -17.71
C MET A 66 -24.47 0.42 -19.20
N GLU A 67 -25.50 0.96 -19.87
CA GLU A 67 -25.45 1.34 -21.28
C GLU A 67 -24.38 2.41 -21.55
N LEU A 68 -24.38 3.51 -20.78
CA LEU A 68 -23.40 4.59 -20.92
C LEU A 68 -21.96 4.12 -20.69
N ILE A 69 -21.74 3.21 -19.73
CA ILE A 69 -20.42 2.63 -19.49
C ILE A 69 -20.01 1.76 -20.68
N GLY A 70 -20.93 0.95 -21.19
CA GLY A 70 -20.71 0.11 -22.37
C GLY A 70 -20.34 0.92 -23.61
N GLU A 71 -21.02 2.03 -23.87
CA GLU A 71 -20.70 2.94 -24.98
C GLU A 71 -19.27 3.48 -24.86
N ARG A 72 -18.88 3.96 -23.68
CA ARG A 72 -17.54 4.49 -23.41
C ARG A 72 -16.45 3.44 -23.61
N VAL A 73 -16.68 2.22 -23.09
CA VAL A 73 -15.75 1.09 -23.22
C VAL A 73 -15.62 0.65 -24.69
N THR A 74 -16.73 0.63 -25.42
CA THR A 74 -16.76 0.26 -26.85
C THR A 74 -16.01 1.29 -27.70
N ASP A 75 -16.25 2.58 -27.46
CA ASP A 75 -15.55 3.67 -28.14
C ASP A 75 -14.04 3.63 -27.85
N PHE A 76 -13.65 3.46 -26.58
CA PHE A 76 -12.25 3.28 -26.19
C PHE A 76 -11.58 2.12 -26.95
N CYS A 77 -12.22 0.94 -26.97
CA CYS A 77 -11.66 -0.24 -27.63
C CYS A 77 -11.57 -0.05 -29.14
N SER A 78 -12.56 0.60 -29.74
CA SER A 78 -12.59 0.90 -31.18
C SER A 78 -11.45 1.84 -31.56
N ARG A 79 -11.25 2.94 -30.81
CA ARG A 79 -10.17 3.91 -31.05
C ARG A 79 -8.78 3.27 -30.91
N ARG A 80 -8.61 2.31 -30.02
CA ARG A 80 -7.33 1.63 -29.75
C ARG A 80 -7.15 0.29 -30.46
N ARG A 81 -8.12 -0.15 -31.27
CA ARG A 81 -8.13 -1.46 -31.95
C ARG A 81 -7.99 -2.65 -31.00
N ILE A 82 -8.57 -2.54 -29.80
CA ILE A 82 -8.57 -3.58 -28.76
C ILE A 82 -9.77 -4.50 -28.95
N ARG A 83 -9.57 -5.81 -28.85
CA ARG A 83 -10.66 -6.80 -28.80
C ARG A 83 -10.97 -7.14 -27.34
N LEU A 84 -12.15 -6.75 -26.85
CA LEU A 84 -12.65 -7.03 -25.49
C LEU A 84 -12.75 -8.51 -25.13
N THR A 85 -12.61 -9.44 -26.07
CA THR A 85 -12.54 -10.89 -25.78
C THR A 85 -11.22 -11.32 -25.13
N GLN A 86 -10.24 -10.42 -25.04
CA GLN A 86 -8.94 -10.67 -24.40
C GLN A 86 -8.89 -10.19 -22.94
N ILE A 87 -10.00 -10.09 -22.22
CA ILE A 87 -9.99 -9.80 -20.77
C ILE A 87 -9.10 -10.82 -20.10
N ARG A 88 -7.85 -10.43 -19.84
CA ARG A 88 -6.92 -11.21 -19.07
C ARG A 88 -7.48 -11.18 -17.66
N ARG A 89 -8.11 -12.29 -17.30
CA ARG A 89 -8.31 -12.70 -15.91
C ARG A 89 -6.93 -12.71 -15.26
N ARG A 90 -6.47 -11.58 -14.79
CA ARG A 90 -5.54 -11.58 -13.68
C ARG A 90 -6.44 -11.38 -12.48
N PRO A 91 -6.66 -12.43 -11.66
CA PRO A 91 -7.26 -12.21 -10.35
C PRO A 91 -6.45 -11.08 -9.71
N VAL A 92 -7.14 -10.12 -9.08
CA VAL A 92 -6.51 -9.40 -7.98
C VAL A 92 -5.93 -10.50 -7.09
N PRO A 93 -4.61 -10.60 -6.92
CA PRO A 93 -4.04 -11.74 -6.23
C PRO A 93 -4.66 -11.77 -4.84
N ALA A 94 -5.41 -12.82 -4.53
CA ALA A 94 -5.81 -13.14 -3.18
C ALA A 94 -4.51 -13.27 -2.37
N SER A 95 -4.28 -12.33 -1.47
CA SER A 95 -3.04 -12.14 -0.73
C SER A 95 -2.77 -13.34 0.21
N GLY A 96 -2.16 -14.39 -0.33
CA GLY A 96 -1.30 -15.33 0.40
C GLY A 96 0.18 -14.94 0.19
N PRO A 97 1.09 -15.28 1.12
CA PRO A 97 2.40 -14.63 1.18
C PRO A 97 3.31 -15.14 0.07
N SER A 98 3.57 -14.30 -0.95
CA SER A 98 4.64 -14.51 -1.91
C SER A 98 5.59 -13.31 -1.92
N ALA A 99 6.73 -13.52 -1.23
CA ALA A 99 8.10 -12.99 -1.33
C ALA A 99 8.51 -11.91 -2.36
N GLN A 100 7.65 -10.97 -2.76
CA GLN A 100 8.05 -9.88 -3.67
C GLN A 100 7.16 -8.63 -3.62
N GLN A 101 6.49 -8.36 -2.50
CA GLN A 101 5.84 -7.07 -2.32
C GLN A 101 6.90 -5.99 -2.02
N GLY A 102 6.88 -4.91 -2.79
CA GLY A 102 7.76 -3.76 -2.59
C GLY A 102 7.56 -3.15 -1.20
N LEU A 103 8.49 -2.27 -0.80
CA LEU A 103 8.35 -1.50 0.43
C LEU A 103 7.02 -0.73 0.40
N GLN A 104 6.08 -1.00 1.30
CA GLN A 104 4.83 -0.23 1.41
C GLN A 104 4.96 0.83 2.50
N ILE A 105 4.36 2.00 2.26
CA ILE A 105 4.28 3.08 3.25
C ILE A 105 2.95 3.80 3.13
N THR A 106 2.44 4.32 4.24
CA THR A 106 1.24 5.16 4.21
C THR A 106 1.52 6.51 3.53
N ASP A 107 0.48 7.09 2.93
CA ASP A 107 0.52 8.47 2.43
C ASP A 107 0.83 9.49 3.53
N PHE A 108 0.28 9.25 4.73
CA PHE A 108 0.55 10.05 5.94
C PHE A 108 2.04 10.02 6.32
N ASP A 109 2.62 8.84 6.49
CA ASP A 109 4.03 8.69 6.87
C ASP A 109 4.97 9.21 5.79
N ARG A 110 4.64 8.98 4.51
CA ARG A 110 5.44 9.53 3.41
C ARG A 110 5.53 11.05 3.50
N ALA A 111 4.41 11.74 3.72
CA ALA A 111 4.39 13.19 3.81
C ALA A 111 5.21 13.70 5.01
N ARG A 112 5.09 13.04 6.17
CA ARG A 112 5.85 13.36 7.39
C ARG A 112 7.35 13.15 7.19
N LEU A 113 7.74 12.02 6.61
CA LEU A 113 9.16 11.69 6.36
C LEU A 113 9.78 12.57 5.27
N GLN A 114 9.01 13.01 4.27
CA GLN A 114 9.46 14.02 3.31
C GLN A 114 9.73 15.37 3.98
N THR A 115 8.84 15.81 4.87
CA THR A 115 9.03 17.02 5.68
C THR A 115 10.28 16.90 6.54
N LEU A 116 10.46 15.76 7.22
CA LEU A 116 11.66 15.45 8.02
C LEU A 116 12.94 15.58 7.20
N LEU A 117 12.99 14.98 6.00
CA LEU A 117 14.15 15.07 5.10
C LEU A 117 14.47 16.52 4.70
N GLY A 118 13.46 17.38 4.57
CA GLY A 118 13.63 18.80 4.29
C GLY A 118 14.26 19.59 5.44
N GLN A 119 14.08 19.13 6.68
CA GLN A 119 14.55 19.79 7.90
C GLN A 119 15.93 19.30 8.38
N LEU A 120 16.44 18.19 7.82
CA LEU A 120 17.71 17.64 8.26
C LEU A 120 18.90 18.54 7.90
N ASP A 121 19.73 18.81 8.91
CA ASP A 121 20.99 19.52 8.73
C ASP A 121 21.93 18.71 7.82
N ARG A 122 22.32 19.32 6.71
CA ARG A 122 23.19 18.72 5.70
C ARG A 122 24.65 18.66 6.15
N HIS A 123 25.03 19.34 7.24
CA HIS A 123 26.42 19.43 7.68
C HIS A 123 26.92 18.20 8.46
N ASP A 124 26.04 17.37 9.01
CA ASP A 124 26.41 16.09 9.65
C ASP A 124 26.50 14.95 8.61
N ALA A 125 27.70 14.40 8.43
CA ALA A 125 27.98 13.35 7.46
C ALA A 125 27.23 12.02 7.75
N SER A 126 27.02 11.68 9.02
CA SER A 126 26.30 10.46 9.42
C SER A 126 24.81 10.61 9.11
N ARG A 127 24.21 11.74 9.52
CA ARG A 127 22.81 12.06 9.22
C ARG A 127 22.55 12.16 7.72
N ARG A 128 23.50 12.69 6.94
CA ARG A 128 23.40 12.74 5.47
C ARG A 128 23.26 11.35 4.85
N LYS A 129 24.00 10.35 5.35
CA LYS A 129 23.95 8.97 4.84
C LYS A 129 22.59 8.33 5.10
N GLU A 130 22.08 8.44 6.32
CA GLU A 130 20.79 7.86 6.68
C GLU A 130 19.62 8.61 6.03
N ALA A 131 19.71 9.94 5.87
CA ALA A 131 18.78 10.73 5.08
C ALA A 131 18.72 10.28 3.61
N ALA A 132 19.89 10.05 2.98
CA ALA A 132 19.95 9.58 1.60
C ALA A 132 19.32 8.18 1.44
N ARG A 133 19.51 7.30 2.43
CA ARG A 133 18.86 5.98 2.46
C ARG A 133 17.35 6.10 2.60
N LEU A 134 16.87 6.93 3.54
CA LEU A 134 15.43 7.19 3.69
C LEU A 134 14.83 7.74 2.39
N GLN A 135 15.49 8.70 1.75
CA GLN A 135 15.04 9.26 0.48
C GLN A 135 14.94 8.18 -0.61
N MET A 136 15.91 7.26 -0.69
CA MET A 136 15.87 6.14 -1.62
C MET A 136 14.72 5.17 -1.31
N LEU A 137 14.48 4.87 -0.02
CA LEU A 137 13.35 4.03 0.41
C LEU A 137 12.03 4.67 -0.01
N LEU A 138 11.80 5.94 0.32
CA LEU A 138 10.59 6.68 -0.05
C LEU A 138 10.38 6.78 -1.58
N LYS A 139 11.46 6.80 -2.37
CA LYS A 139 11.36 6.81 -3.83
C LYS A 139 10.93 5.46 -4.41
N LYS A 140 11.27 4.37 -3.75
CA LYS A 140 10.96 2.99 -4.17
C LYS A 140 9.68 2.45 -3.53
N ALA A 141 9.13 3.15 -2.54
CA ALA A 141 7.99 2.68 -1.78
C ALA A 141 6.71 2.78 -2.61
N ASP A 142 5.88 1.73 -2.55
CA ASP A 142 4.48 1.80 -2.93
C ASP A 142 3.70 2.51 -1.84
N VAL A 143 2.95 3.53 -2.24
CA VAL A 143 2.28 4.44 -1.31
C VAL A 143 0.82 4.10 -1.31
N VAL A 144 0.34 3.67 -0.15
CA VAL A 144 -1.04 3.23 0.07
C VAL A 144 -1.68 4.10 1.14
N PRO A 145 -3.00 4.30 1.13
CA PRO A 145 -3.66 4.96 2.25
C PRO A 145 -3.54 4.15 3.54
N SER A 146 -3.53 4.81 4.70
CA SER A 146 -3.38 4.11 6.00
C SER A 146 -4.39 2.98 6.21
N ARG A 147 -5.61 3.10 5.67
CA ARG A 147 -6.65 2.05 5.77
C ARG A 147 -6.40 0.81 4.90
N GLU A 148 -5.47 0.90 3.96
CA GLU A 148 -5.13 -0.18 3.02
C GLU A 148 -3.79 -0.84 3.33
N ILE A 149 -3.01 -0.32 4.28
CA ILE A 149 -1.73 -0.93 4.58
C ILE A 149 -1.98 -2.32 5.20
N PRO A 150 -1.34 -3.39 4.69
CA PRO A 150 -1.55 -4.71 5.25
C PRO A 150 -1.13 -4.78 6.72
N GLN A 151 -1.88 -5.54 7.51
CA GLN A 151 -1.69 -5.64 8.96
C GLN A 151 -0.40 -6.34 9.39
N ASP A 152 0.35 -6.90 8.45
CA ASP A 152 1.62 -7.59 8.64
C ASP A 152 2.83 -6.76 8.18
N VAL A 153 2.63 -5.49 7.81
CA VAL A 153 3.67 -4.54 7.40
C VAL A 153 4.07 -3.65 8.56
N VAL A 154 5.38 -3.53 8.82
CA VAL A 154 5.90 -2.59 9.81
C VAL A 154 5.77 -1.15 9.29
N THR A 155 4.93 -0.36 9.93
CA THR A 155 4.72 1.08 9.66
C THR A 155 5.40 1.94 10.71
N LEU A 156 5.39 3.27 10.54
CA LEU A 156 5.86 4.15 11.60
C LEU A 156 5.00 3.96 12.86
N ASN A 157 5.58 4.14 14.04
CA ASN A 157 4.94 3.93 15.34
C ASN A 157 4.50 2.48 15.63
N SER A 158 4.88 1.51 14.78
CA SER A 158 4.71 0.08 15.05
C SER A 158 5.63 -0.44 16.15
N LYS A 159 5.20 -1.50 16.85
CA LYS A 159 6.02 -2.28 17.78
C LYS A 159 6.24 -3.69 17.26
N VAL A 160 7.49 -4.14 17.22
CA VAL A 160 7.87 -5.46 16.74
C VAL A 160 8.70 -6.21 17.76
N ARG A 161 8.50 -7.52 17.86
CA ARG A 161 9.48 -8.41 18.48
C ARG A 161 10.50 -8.81 17.43
N VAL A 162 11.77 -8.64 17.73
CA VAL A 162 12.87 -9.09 16.88
C VAL A 162 13.73 -10.08 17.62
N LYS A 163 14.31 -11.01 16.87
CA LYS A 163 15.22 -12.03 17.38
C LYS A 163 16.62 -11.82 16.84
N ASP A 164 17.58 -11.70 17.73
CA ASP A 164 18.99 -11.53 17.40
C ASP A 164 19.67 -12.89 17.16
N GLY A 165 20.16 -13.10 15.94
CA GLY A 165 20.80 -14.34 15.54
C GLY A 165 22.13 -14.68 16.24
N ARG A 166 22.79 -13.74 16.93
CA ARG A 166 24.09 -14.03 17.60
C ARG A 166 23.94 -14.62 18.99
N ASN A 167 22.95 -14.17 19.75
CA ASN A 167 22.76 -14.57 21.15
C ASN A 167 21.38 -15.21 21.39
N ASN A 168 20.57 -15.35 20.34
CA ASN A 168 19.21 -15.90 20.38
C ASN A 168 18.28 -15.15 21.35
N ARG A 169 18.61 -13.90 21.69
CA ARG A 169 17.77 -13.03 22.52
C ARG A 169 16.68 -12.39 21.67
N SER A 170 15.50 -12.25 22.26
CA SER A 170 14.40 -11.47 21.70
C SER A 170 14.31 -10.13 22.41
N MET A 171 14.03 -9.07 21.65
CA MET A 171 13.78 -7.72 22.18
C MET A 171 12.61 -7.09 21.42
N VAL A 172 11.94 -6.12 22.04
CA VAL A 172 10.89 -5.34 21.41
C VAL A 172 11.47 -4.03 20.90
N LEU A 173 11.22 -3.71 19.63
CA LEU A 173 11.58 -2.44 19.03
C LEU A 173 10.33 -1.65 18.67
N SER A 174 10.27 -0.40 19.10
CA SER A 174 9.24 0.56 18.72
C SER A 174 9.81 1.51 17.66
N LEU A 175 9.32 1.45 16.42
CA LEU A 175 9.81 2.29 15.32
C LEU A 175 9.20 3.70 15.46
N ALA A 176 9.99 4.70 15.83
CA ALA A 176 9.47 6.02 16.17
C ALA A 176 9.94 7.12 15.20
N PHE A 177 9.11 8.15 15.06
CA PHE A 177 9.54 9.41 14.46
C PHE A 177 10.58 10.11 15.37
N PRO A 178 11.58 10.85 14.84
CA PRO A 178 12.68 11.36 15.67
C PRO A 178 12.26 12.35 16.79
N THR A 179 11.14 13.06 16.61
CA THR A 179 10.59 13.96 17.64
C THR A 179 9.74 13.24 18.68
N GLU A 180 9.43 11.96 18.45
CA GLU A 180 8.51 11.17 19.25
C GLU A 180 9.23 10.07 20.05
N THR A 181 10.55 9.90 19.88
CA THR A 181 11.37 8.93 20.64
C THR A 181 11.25 9.20 22.15
N PRO A 182 10.50 8.37 22.91
CA PRO A 182 10.41 8.51 24.36
C PRO A 182 11.75 8.14 24.99
N SER A 183 12.11 8.82 26.08
CA SER A 183 13.30 8.57 26.89
C SER A 183 13.20 7.32 27.80
N LYS A 184 12.10 6.56 27.74
CA LYS A 184 11.90 5.34 28.53
C LYS A 184 12.18 4.10 27.69
N GLU A 185 13.42 3.63 27.81
CA GLU A 185 13.84 2.29 27.39
C GLU A 185 13.71 1.36 28.61
N THR A 186 13.18 0.16 28.41
CA THR A 186 13.27 -0.91 29.42
C THR A 186 14.33 -1.92 28.98
N THR A 187 14.69 -2.88 29.83
CA THR A 187 15.71 -3.90 29.47
C THR A 187 15.33 -4.70 28.21
N ASP A 188 14.04 -4.81 27.89
CA ASP A 188 13.52 -5.63 26.79
C ASP A 188 12.75 -4.83 25.71
N GLU A 189 12.63 -3.50 25.85
CA GLU A 189 11.96 -2.62 24.87
C GLU A 189 12.79 -1.36 24.58
N GLU A 190 13.11 -1.15 23.31
CA GLU A 190 13.92 -0.03 22.81
C GLU A 190 13.13 0.81 21.79
N ASN A 191 13.24 2.14 21.90
CA ASN A 191 12.68 3.07 20.92
C ASN A 191 13.69 3.35 19.82
N VAL A 192 13.36 2.97 18.60
CA VAL A 192 14.26 3.05 17.46
C VAL A 192 13.80 4.18 16.55
N SER A 193 14.62 5.22 16.44
CA SER A 193 14.35 6.31 15.49
C SER A 193 14.38 5.79 14.04
N ILE A 194 13.43 6.23 13.22
CA ILE A 194 13.40 5.98 11.76
C ILE A 194 14.67 6.45 11.04
N LEU A 195 15.44 7.39 11.61
CA LEU A 195 16.71 7.86 11.04
C LEU A 195 17.93 7.05 11.49
N SER A 196 17.72 6.02 12.31
CA SER A 196 18.77 5.07 12.66
C SER A 196 18.89 3.98 11.60
N ARG A 197 20.06 3.33 11.54
CA ARG A 197 20.29 2.19 10.65
C ARG A 197 19.27 1.05 10.87
N VAL A 198 18.95 0.75 12.13
CA VAL A 198 17.96 -0.28 12.49
C VAL A 198 16.56 0.17 12.06
N GLY A 199 16.18 1.42 12.36
CA GLY A 199 14.86 1.97 12.00
C GLY A 199 14.59 1.98 10.50
N LEU A 200 15.57 2.38 9.69
CA LEU A 200 15.46 2.30 8.22
C LEU A 200 15.33 0.88 7.71
N SER A 201 15.94 -0.10 8.40
CA SER A 201 15.83 -1.50 8.02
C SER A 201 14.52 -2.15 8.47
N LEU A 202 13.79 -1.54 9.42
CA LEU A 202 12.49 -1.99 9.91
C LEU A 202 11.33 -1.55 9.02
N LEU A 203 11.37 -0.32 8.49
CA LEU A 203 10.27 0.25 7.74
C LEU A 203 9.86 -0.66 6.57
N GLY A 204 8.56 -0.96 6.51
CA GLY A 204 7.90 -1.78 5.51
C GLY A 204 8.39 -3.23 5.42
N ARG A 205 9.05 -3.73 6.47
CA ARG A 205 9.35 -5.17 6.62
C ARG A 205 8.12 -5.94 7.06
N ARG A 206 8.18 -7.26 6.93
CA ARG A 206 7.16 -8.20 7.39
C ARG A 206 7.71 -9.19 8.40
N VAL A 207 6.82 -9.85 9.13
CA VAL A 207 7.17 -10.99 9.99
C VAL A 207 7.93 -12.03 9.17
N GLY A 208 9.06 -12.49 9.70
CA GLY A 208 9.93 -13.45 9.03
C GLY A 208 11.11 -12.82 8.28
N GLU A 209 11.11 -11.51 8.02
CA GLU A 209 12.18 -10.86 7.27
C GLU A 209 13.36 -10.45 8.15
N GLN A 210 14.54 -10.38 7.54
CA GLN A 210 15.78 -9.98 8.21
C GLN A 210 15.97 -8.46 8.16
N ILE A 211 16.40 -7.89 9.29
CA ILE A 211 16.71 -6.47 9.46
C ILE A 211 18.16 -6.30 9.95
N ASP A 212 18.75 -5.16 9.62
CA ASP A 212 20.14 -4.81 9.92
C ASP A 212 21.21 -5.86 9.52
N GLY A 213 20.85 -6.86 8.70
CA GLY A 213 21.68 -8.01 8.34
C GLY A 213 21.92 -9.02 9.46
N ARG A 214 21.18 -8.95 10.58
CA ARG A 214 21.41 -9.81 11.76
C ARG A 214 20.15 -10.23 12.49
N MET A 215 19.19 -9.33 12.66
CA MET A 215 17.97 -9.61 13.43
C MET A 215 16.86 -10.06 12.49
N LYS A 216 15.89 -10.81 13.00
CA LYS A 216 14.71 -11.24 12.25
C LYS A 216 13.46 -10.70 12.95
N VAL A 217 12.50 -10.17 12.19
CA VAL A 217 11.18 -9.80 12.72
C VAL A 217 10.45 -11.10 13.07
N ASP A 218 10.18 -11.29 14.35
CA ASP A 218 9.55 -12.50 14.89
C ASP A 218 8.03 -12.31 15.01
N GLU A 219 7.59 -11.13 15.43
CA GLU A 219 6.18 -10.80 15.62
C GLU A 219 5.95 -9.29 15.47
N LEU A 220 4.81 -8.89 14.90
CA LEU A 220 4.32 -7.52 14.90
C LEU A 220 3.32 -7.38 16.06
N LEU A 221 3.73 -6.72 17.13
CA LEU A 221 2.98 -6.61 18.38
C LEU A 221 1.93 -5.49 18.33
N TYR A 222 2.21 -4.45 17.55
CA TYR A 222 1.33 -3.31 17.37
C TYR A 222 1.62 -2.65 16.02
N GLN A 223 0.55 -2.26 15.34
CA GLN A 223 0.57 -1.44 14.14
C GLN A 223 -0.56 -0.41 14.28
N PRO A 224 -0.27 0.90 14.17
CA PRO A 224 -1.30 1.94 14.32
C PRO A 224 -2.51 1.73 13.40
N GLU A 225 -2.28 1.36 12.15
CA GLU A 225 -3.34 1.20 11.16
C GLU A 225 -4.26 0.02 11.46
N ALA A 226 -3.72 -1.11 11.91
CA ALA A 226 -4.52 -2.24 12.40
C ALA A 226 -5.32 -1.90 13.66
N ALA A 227 -4.80 -1.01 14.51
CA ALA A 227 -5.49 -0.53 15.71
C ALA A 227 -6.54 0.58 15.43
N GLY A 228 -6.57 1.12 14.21
CA GLY A 228 -7.44 2.23 13.82
C GLY A 228 -6.88 3.62 14.16
N ASP A 229 -5.63 3.71 14.61
CA ASP A 229 -4.92 4.93 14.97
C ASP A 229 -4.31 5.62 13.75
N TYR A 230 -5.13 5.93 12.73
CA TYR A 230 -4.70 6.49 11.44
C TYR A 230 -4.08 7.91 11.50
N HIS A 231 -3.94 8.48 12.70
CA HIS A 231 -3.38 9.80 12.97
C HIS A 231 -1.93 9.73 13.49
N LEU A 232 -1.44 8.53 13.78
CA LEU A 232 -0.08 8.25 14.23
C LEU A 232 0.88 7.97 13.08
#